data_AF-A0A6I6G833-F1
#
_entry.id   AF-A0A6I6G833-F1
#
_cell.length_a   1.000
_cell.length_b   1.000
_cell.length_c   1.000
_cell.angle_alpha   90.00
_cell.angle_beta   90.00
_cell.angle_gamma   90.00
#
_symmetry.space_group_name_H-M   'P 1'
#
loop_
_entity.id
_entity.type
_entity.pdbx_description
1 polymer ?
#
loop_
_entity_poly.entity_id
_entity_poly.type
_entity_poly.pdbx_seq_one_letter_code
_entity_poly.pdbx_strand_id
1 'polypeptide(L)'
;MICAFAFNISLIMFKTGSMSPTIPTGSLAVVQEKPAADVRVGDVTTIDRPGQLPVTHRVTAVEPAATGMYVIRMKGDANDTEDPQAYEVSSVRKVLWSTPGLGYFVAKAQNPTVMAGTTLAMALLVTWAFWPRKRNVS
;
A
#
# COMPACT_ATOMS: atom_id res chain seq x y z
N MET A 1 22.03 11.01 -1.10
CA MET A 1 20.92 10.51 -0.26
C MET A 1 19.86 11.62 -0.17
N ILE A 2 19.10 11.87 -1.25
CA ILE A 2 18.32 13.12 -1.41
C ILE A 2 16.79 12.92 -1.51
N CYS A 3 16.26 11.70 -1.62
CA CYS A 3 14.81 11.53 -1.82
C CYS A 3 14.00 11.18 -0.55
N ALA A 4 14.51 11.51 0.65
CA ALA A 4 13.85 11.17 1.92
C ALA A 4 13.17 12.36 2.63
N PHE A 5 13.05 13.51 1.96
CA PHE A 5 12.31 14.65 2.49
C PHE A 5 10.98 14.81 1.72
N ALA A 6 9.86 14.70 2.45
CA ALA A 6 8.51 15.16 2.11
C ALA A 6 7.51 14.23 1.38
N PHE A 7 7.79 12.96 1.15
CA PHE A 7 6.76 12.05 0.61
C PHE A 7 6.34 11.03 1.67
N ASN A 8 5.24 11.30 2.38
CA ASN A 8 4.55 10.34 3.27
C ASN A 8 3.99 9.18 2.43
N ILE A 9 4.88 8.33 1.93
CA ILE A 9 4.58 7.18 1.09
C ILE A 9 4.44 5.95 1.98
N SER A 10 3.41 5.16 1.73
CA SER A 10 3.16 3.89 2.40
C SER A 10 2.75 2.82 1.39
N LEU A 11 2.88 1.56 1.78
CA LEU A 11 2.42 0.43 0.98
C LEU A 11 1.13 -0.12 1.58
N ILE A 12 0.12 -0.34 0.72
CA ILE A 12 -1.13 -0.99 1.11
C ILE A 12 -1.38 -2.23 0.27
N MET A 13 -1.94 -3.26 0.91
CA MET A 13 -2.33 -4.49 0.24
C MET A 13 -3.86 -4.54 0.10
N PHE A 14 -4.34 -4.74 -1.12
CA PHE A 14 -5.76 -4.85 -1.40
C PHE A 14 -6.25 -6.26 -1.07
N LYS A 15 -7.11 -6.35 -0.05
CA LYS A 15 -7.69 -7.63 0.40
C LYS A 15 -9.08 -7.91 -0.18
N THR A 16 -9.74 -6.89 -0.69
CA THR A 16 -11.09 -6.97 -1.26
C THR A 16 -11.06 -6.72 -2.77
N GLY A 17 -12.11 -7.16 -3.47
CA GLY A 17 -12.29 -6.97 -4.90
C GLY A 17 -13.04 -5.69 -5.29
N SER A 18 -13.26 -4.74 -4.38
CA SER A 18 -14.11 -3.55 -4.63
C SER A 18 -13.52 -2.59 -5.68
N MET A 19 -12.21 -2.67 -5.93
CA MET A 19 -11.52 -1.90 -6.95
C MET A 19 -11.25 -2.69 -8.25
N SER A 20 -11.81 -3.89 -8.38
CA SER A 20 -11.71 -4.67 -9.62
C SER A 20 -12.54 -4.01 -10.73
N PRO A 21 -12.08 -3.98 -12.00
CA PRO A 21 -10.88 -4.60 -12.54
C PRO A 21 -9.59 -3.77 -12.40
N THR A 22 -9.68 -2.49 -12.02
CA THR A 22 -8.52 -1.57 -11.99
C THR A 22 -7.42 -2.03 -11.04
N ILE A 23 -7.80 -2.42 -9.82
CA ILE A 23 -6.88 -2.93 -8.79
C ILE A 23 -7.43 -4.26 -8.28
N PRO A 24 -6.97 -5.40 -8.83
CA PRO A 24 -7.40 -6.72 -8.39
C PRO A 24 -7.01 -7.04 -6.94
N THR A 25 -7.73 -7.97 -6.33
CA THR A 25 -7.36 -8.52 -5.01
C THR A 25 -5.94 -9.08 -5.01
N GLY A 26 -5.21 -8.85 -3.91
CA GLY A 26 -3.80 -9.25 -3.78
C GLY A 26 -2.81 -8.31 -4.47
N SER A 27 -3.28 -7.18 -4.99
CA SER A 27 -2.41 -6.11 -5.46
C SER A 27 -1.71 -5.42 -4.28
N LEU A 28 -0.47 -5.01 -4.50
CA LEU A 28 0.24 -4.07 -3.64
C LEU A 28 0.21 -2.70 -4.29
N ALA A 29 -0.15 -1.67 -3.55
CA ALA A 29 -0.13 -0.30 -4.05
C ALA A 29 0.76 0.61 -3.22
N VAL A 30 1.42 1.52 -3.91
CA VAL A 30 2.14 2.65 -3.35
C VAL A 30 1.14 3.79 -3.20
N VAL A 31 0.88 4.18 -1.94
CA VAL A 31 0.03 5.32 -1.62
C VAL A 31 0.86 6.45 -1.06
N GLN A 32 0.38 7.67 -1.26
CA GLN A 32 0.96 8.88 -0.72
C GLN A 32 -0.09 9.66 0.03
N GLU A 33 0.20 10.01 1.28
CA GLU A 33 -0.63 10.94 2.04
C GLU A 33 -0.53 12.36 1.47
N LYS A 34 -1.69 12.98 1.22
CA LYS A 34 -1.82 14.33 0.69
C LYS A 34 -2.98 15.06 1.36
N PRO A 35 -2.95 16.40 1.42
CA PRO A 35 -4.11 17.19 1.81
C PRO A 35 -5.32 16.87 0.94
N ALA A 36 -6.50 16.82 1.54
CA ALA A 36 -7.76 16.57 0.82
C ALA A 36 -8.05 17.66 -0.23
N ALA A 37 -7.48 18.85 -0.07
CA ALA A 37 -7.51 19.95 -1.04
C ALA A 37 -6.89 19.60 -2.40
N ASP A 38 -5.93 18.67 -2.45
CA ASP A 38 -5.23 18.29 -3.67
C ASP A 38 -5.90 17.12 -4.40
N VAL A 39 -6.97 16.57 -3.83
CA VAL A 39 -7.71 15.42 -4.35
C VAL A 39 -8.61 15.85 -5.49
N ARG A 40 -8.67 15.03 -6.54
CA ARG A 40 -9.52 15.29 -7.70
C ARG A 40 -10.46 14.12 -7.95
N VAL A 41 -11.59 14.44 -8.57
CA VAL A 41 -12.50 13.42 -9.10
C VAL A 41 -11.73 12.49 -10.03
N GLY A 42 -11.94 11.18 -9.86
CA GLY A 42 -11.23 10.11 -10.57
C GLY A 42 -10.00 9.56 -9.83
N ASP A 43 -9.51 10.23 -8.79
CA ASP A 43 -8.42 9.70 -7.98
C ASP A 43 -8.86 8.48 -7.17
N VAL A 44 -7.97 7.51 -6.98
CA VAL A 44 -8.20 6.39 -6.05
C VAL A 44 -7.58 6.74 -4.72
N THR A 45 -8.40 6.81 -3.68
CA THR A 45 -7.98 7.28 -2.35
C THR A 45 -8.39 6.29 -1.27
N THR A 46 -7.51 6.12 -0.30
CA THR A 46 -7.77 5.40 0.94
C THR A 46 -8.11 6.40 2.04
N ILE A 47 -9.26 6.20 2.67
CA ILE A 47 -9.73 6.98 3.82
C ILE A 47 -9.77 6.10 5.05
N ASP A 48 -9.15 6.59 6.13
CA ASP A 48 -9.20 5.99 7.44
C ASP A 48 -10.54 6.28 8.12
N ARG A 49 -11.16 5.24 8.68
CA ARG A 49 -12.46 5.34 9.35
C ARG A 49 -12.28 4.99 10.82
N PRO A 50 -12.64 5.89 11.75
CA PRO A 50 -12.54 5.60 13.18
C PRO A 50 -13.30 4.32 13.54
N GLY A 51 -12.62 3.35 14.16
CA GLY A 51 -13.21 2.07 14.57
C GLY A 51 -13.54 1.08 13.45
N GLN A 52 -13.17 1.37 12.20
CA GLN A 52 -13.40 0.48 11.05
C GLN A 52 -12.12 0.31 10.21
N LEU A 53 -12.12 -0.69 9.33
CA LEU A 53 -11.04 -0.84 8.37
C LEU A 53 -11.03 0.34 7.37
N PRO A 54 -9.85 0.81 6.95
CA PRO A 54 -9.73 1.82 5.92
C PRO A 54 -10.45 1.39 4.65
N VAL A 55 -11.12 2.32 3.99
CA VAL A 55 -11.82 2.09 2.72
C VAL A 55 -11.01 2.70 1.59
N THR A 56 -10.88 1.99 0.47
CA THR A 56 -10.16 2.49 -0.71
C THR A 56 -11.06 2.42 -1.91
N HIS A 57 -11.46 3.58 -2.43
CA HIS A 57 -12.39 3.72 -3.54
C HIS A 57 -11.99 4.88 -4.46
N ARG A 58 -12.65 4.99 -5.62
CA ARG A 58 -12.45 6.09 -6.55
C ARG A 58 -13.32 7.27 -6.16
N VAL A 59 -12.73 8.45 -6.12
CA VAL A 59 -13.41 9.70 -5.83
C VAL A 59 -14.37 10.06 -6.97
N THR A 60 -15.64 10.26 -6.62
CA THR A 60 -16.69 10.70 -7.56
C THR A 60 -17.03 12.17 -7.39
N ALA A 61 -16.90 12.72 -6.17
CA ALA A 61 -17.08 14.14 -5.90
C ALA A 61 -16.16 14.62 -4.77
N VAL A 62 -15.76 15.88 -4.84
CA VAL A 62 -14.98 16.58 -3.81
C VAL A 62 -15.63 17.93 -3.58
N GLU A 63 -16.06 18.18 -2.36
CA GLU A 63 -16.72 19.42 -1.96
C GLU A 63 -15.99 20.03 -0.75
N PRO A 64 -15.73 21.34 -0.73
CA PRO A 64 -15.20 22.00 0.46
C PRO A 64 -16.23 21.98 1.60
N ALA A 65 -15.77 21.76 2.82
CA ALA A 65 -16.59 21.71 4.02
C ALA A 65 -16.17 22.82 5.01
N ALA A 66 -16.05 22.50 6.31
CA ALA A 66 -15.47 23.41 7.30
C ALA A 66 -14.01 23.75 6.95
N THR A 67 -13.46 24.80 7.59
CA THR A 67 -12.11 25.30 7.31
C THR A 67 -11.05 24.19 7.35
N GLY A 68 -10.51 23.82 6.18
CA GLY A 68 -9.49 22.78 6.02
C GLY A 68 -10.01 21.35 5.87
N MET A 69 -11.33 21.15 5.82
CA MET A 69 -12.00 19.87 5.62
C MET A 69 -12.65 19.82 4.24
N TYR A 70 -12.71 18.61 3.68
CA TYR A 70 -13.38 18.32 2.43
C TYR A 70 -14.31 17.13 2.61
N VAL A 71 -15.51 17.23 2.04
CA VAL A 71 -16.43 16.12 1.89
C VAL A 71 -16.12 15.41 0.58
N ILE A 72 -15.70 14.15 0.71
CA ILE A 72 -15.33 13.30 -0.42
C ILE A 72 -16.39 12.20 -0.56
N ARG A 73 -16.95 12.08 -1.76
CA ARG A 73 -17.76 10.92 -2.15
C ARG A 73 -16.89 9.97 -2.95
N MET A 74 -17.03 8.69 -2.65
CA MET A 74 -16.26 7.65 -3.31
C MET A 74 -17.16 6.50 -3.74
N LYS A 75 -16.66 5.74 -4.72
CA LYS A 75 -17.30 4.55 -5.26
C LYS A 75 -16.24 3.52 -5.61
N GLY A 76 -16.46 2.27 -5.20
CA GLY A 76 -15.64 1.14 -5.65
C GLY A 76 -15.83 0.91 -7.14
N ASP A 77 -14.76 0.66 -7.88
CA ASP A 77 -14.81 0.41 -9.33
C ASP A 77 -15.68 -0.82 -9.69
N ALA A 78 -15.77 -1.80 -8.78
CA ALA A 78 -16.61 -2.98 -8.93
C ALA A 78 -18.05 -2.78 -8.41
N ASN A 79 -18.32 -1.66 -7.73
CA ASN A 79 -19.63 -1.41 -7.12
C ASN A 79 -20.56 -0.75 -8.14
N ASP A 80 -21.86 -1.04 -8.09
CA ASP A 80 -22.85 -0.38 -8.95
C ASP A 80 -23.26 1.00 -8.41
N THR A 81 -23.28 1.16 -7.09
CA THR A 81 -23.69 2.39 -6.39
C THR A 81 -22.52 3.06 -5.67
N GLU A 82 -22.66 4.36 -5.39
CA GLU A 82 -21.73 5.09 -4.52
C GLU A 82 -21.75 4.55 -3.09
N ASP A 83 -20.70 4.91 -2.32
CA ASP A 83 -20.68 4.64 -0.90
C ASP A 83 -21.86 5.33 -0.19
N PRO A 84 -22.54 4.67 0.75
CA PRO A 84 -23.73 5.23 1.41
C PRO A 84 -23.45 6.52 2.20
N GLN A 85 -22.21 6.72 2.60
CA GLN A 85 -21.78 7.83 3.45
C GLN A 85 -20.69 8.62 2.73
N ALA A 86 -20.79 9.95 2.77
CA ALA A 86 -19.69 10.83 2.39
C ALA A 86 -18.65 10.91 3.52
N TYR A 87 -17.39 11.15 3.15
CA TYR A 87 -16.27 11.16 4.07
C TYR A 87 -15.74 12.58 4.26
N GLU A 88 -15.82 13.11 5.46
CA GLU A 88 -15.25 14.41 5.80
C GLU A 88 -13.82 14.22 6.31
N VAL A 89 -12.84 14.72 5.54
CA VAL A 89 -11.41 14.48 5.80
C VAL A 89 -10.56 15.72 5.48
N SER A 90 -9.45 15.87 6.20
CA SER A 90 -8.43 16.88 5.93
C SER A 90 -7.25 16.34 5.12
N SER A 91 -6.97 15.04 5.23
CA SER A 91 -5.96 14.32 4.44
C SER A 91 -6.48 12.98 3.94
N VAL A 92 -5.92 12.51 2.84
CA VAL A 92 -6.21 11.18 2.28
C VAL A 92 -4.92 10.52 1.78
N ARG A 93 -4.96 9.20 1.63
CA ARG A 93 -3.87 8.44 1.00
C ARG A 93 -4.22 8.14 -0.45
N LYS A 94 -3.62 8.88 -1.39
CA LYS A 94 -3.82 8.69 -2.83
C LYS A 94 -2.97 7.54 -3.35
N VAL A 95 -3.57 6.62 -4.11
CA VAL A 95 -2.84 5.58 -4.84
C VAL A 95 -2.05 6.22 -5.98
N LEU A 96 -0.73 6.06 -5.94
CA LEU A 96 0.16 6.51 -7.01
C LEU A 96 0.34 5.42 -8.07
N TRP A 97 0.50 4.17 -7.61
CA TRP A 97 0.74 3.02 -8.47
C TRP A 97 0.35 1.72 -7.77
N SER A 98 -0.06 0.71 -8.54
CA SER A 98 -0.43 -0.61 -8.03
C SER A 98 0.10 -1.73 -8.93
N THR A 99 0.57 -2.82 -8.30
CA THR A 99 1.01 -4.03 -8.99
C THR A 99 0.16 -5.23 -8.57
N PRO A 100 -0.58 -5.84 -9.51
CA PRO A 100 -1.29 -7.09 -9.24
C PRO A 100 -0.33 -8.21 -8.81
N GLY A 101 -0.78 -9.05 -7.87
CA GLY A 101 -0.04 -10.23 -7.42
C GLY A 101 1.13 -9.96 -6.47
N LEU A 102 1.68 -8.74 -6.45
CA LEU A 102 2.83 -8.41 -5.60
C LEU A 102 2.53 -8.50 -4.10
N GLY A 103 1.26 -8.31 -3.71
CA GLY A 103 0.83 -8.47 -2.31
C GLY A 103 1.08 -9.90 -1.79
N TYR A 104 0.86 -10.92 -2.62
CA TYR A 104 1.13 -12.31 -2.23
C TYR A 104 2.61 -12.60 -2.02
N PHE A 105 3.48 -12.04 -2.87
CA PHE A 105 4.93 -12.21 -2.74
C PHE A 105 5.44 -11.57 -1.45
N VAL A 106 5.00 -10.34 -1.15
CA VAL A 106 5.37 -9.65 0.08
C VAL A 106 4.83 -10.39 1.31
N ALA A 107 3.57 -10.83 1.29
CA ALA A 107 2.98 -11.61 2.38
C ALA A 107 3.75 -12.91 2.63
N LYS A 108 4.17 -13.61 1.56
CA LYS A 108 4.94 -14.85 1.66
C LYS A 108 6.34 -14.61 2.21
N ALA A 109 7.00 -13.53 1.79
CA ALA A 109 8.31 -13.13 2.30
C ALA A 109 8.27 -12.76 3.79
N GLN A 110 7.15 -12.19 4.27
CA GLN A 110 6.94 -11.84 5.68
C GLN A 110 6.50 -13.03 6.55
N ASN A 111 6.36 -14.23 5.98
CA ASN A 111 6.02 -15.41 6.77
C ASN A 111 7.20 -15.83 7.65
N PRO A 112 7.04 -16.01 8.98
CA PRO A 112 8.13 -16.37 9.90
C PRO A 112 8.93 -17.61 9.48
N THR A 113 8.25 -18.60 8.88
CA THR A 113 8.91 -19.82 8.39
C THR A 113 9.83 -19.54 7.21
N VAL A 114 9.40 -18.70 6.28
CA VAL A 114 10.19 -18.28 5.12
C VAL A 114 11.38 -17.44 5.60
N MET A 115 11.16 -16.49 6.51
CA MET A 115 12.22 -15.67 7.08
C MET A 115 13.29 -16.50 7.81
N ALA A 116 12.87 -17.48 8.62
CA ALA A 116 13.79 -18.39 9.30
C ALA A 116 14.61 -19.21 8.30
N GLY A 117 13.95 -19.77 7.29
CA GLY A 117 14.61 -20.51 6.22
C GLY A 117 15.62 -19.67 5.44
N THR A 118 15.27 -18.45 5.04
CA THR A 118 16.18 -17.55 4.32
C THR A 118 17.35 -17.11 5.18
N THR A 119 17.13 -16.86 6.47
CA THR A 119 18.19 -16.46 7.40
C THR A 119 19.20 -17.59 7.60
N LEU A 120 18.71 -18.82 7.81
CA LEU A 120 19.54 -20.02 7.90
C LEU A 120 20.34 -20.27 6.61
N ALA A 121 19.69 -20.14 5.44
CA ALA A 121 20.36 -20.31 4.16
C ALA A 121 21.47 -19.27 3.93
N MET A 122 21.22 -18.00 4.25
CA MET A 122 22.23 -16.93 4.21
C MET A 122 23.39 -17.22 5.16
N ALA A 123 23.11 -17.65 6.40
CA ALA A 123 24.13 -18.02 7.37
C ALA A 123 24.99 -19.20 6.88
N LEU A 124 24.38 -20.21 6.27
CA LEU A 124 25.09 -21.35 5.67
C LEU A 124 25.94 -20.92 4.47
N LEU A 125 25.43 -20.04 3.61
CA LEU A 125 26.19 -19.51 2.46
C LEU A 125 27.42 -18.72 2.92
N VAL A 126 27.26 -17.85 3.92
CA VAL A 126 28.36 -17.06 4.48
C VAL A 126 29.38 -17.97 5.14
N THR A 127 28.95 -18.93 5.97
CA THR A 127 29.88 -19.85 6.63
C THR A 127 30.61 -20.74 5.63
N TRP A 128 29.94 -21.20 4.57
CA TRP A 128 30.57 -21.96 3.49
C TRP A 128 31.56 -21.14 2.67
N ALA A 129 31.18 -19.93 2.27
CA ALA A 129 32.02 -19.06 1.43
C ALA A 129 33.29 -18.58 2.14
N PHE A 130 33.20 -18.31 3.45
CA PHE A 130 34.32 -17.87 4.28
C PHE A 130 35.01 -19.00 5.04
N TRP A 131 34.71 -20.27 4.72
CA TRP A 131 35.36 -21.40 5.36
C TRP A 131 36.86 -21.43 5.00
N PRO A 132 37.78 -21.40 5.98
CA PRO A 132 39.21 -21.36 5.72
C PRO A 132 39.66 -22.66 5.04
N ARG A 133 39.86 -22.62 3.72
CA ARG A 133 40.58 -23.68 3.00
C ARG A 133 42.05 -23.56 3.35
N LYS A 134 42.56 -24.51 4.15
CA LYS A 134 43.99 -24.63 4.45
C LYS A 134 44.76 -24.65 3.13
N ARG A 135 45.54 -23.60 2.88
CA ARG A 135 46.44 -23.49 1.74
C ARG A 135 47.72 -24.23 2.13
N ASN A 136 47.85 -25.47 1.68
CA ASN A 136 49.10 -26.22 1.85
C ASN A 136 50.18 -25.52 1.04
N VAL A 137 51.05 -24.76 1.71
CA VAL A 137 52.29 -24.24 1.13
C VAL A 137 53.32 -25.35 1.31
N SER A 138 53.74 -25.92 0.18
CA SER A 138 54.78 -26.96 0.05
C SER A 138 56.15 -26.45 0.43
#